data_AF-A0A177TDR8-F1
#
_entry.id   AF-A0A177TDR8-F1
#
_cell.length_a   1.000
_cell.length_b   1.000
_cell.length_c   1.000
_cell.angle_alpha   90.00
_cell.angle_beta   90.00
_cell.angle_gamma   90.00
#
_symmetry.space_group_name_H-M   'P 1'
#
loop_
_entity.id
_entity.type
_entity.pdbx_description
1 polymer ?
#
loop_
_entity_poly.entity_id
_entity_poly.type
_entity_poly.pdbx_seq_one_letter_code
_entity_poly.pdbx_strand_id
1 'polypeptide(L)'
;MLGFDGIPASVDWSLYGGAEDVAPSQRKYLESIERRRQSRINTASSSAASPSSGSRTSHSRFEASKTAASAVPGHSSSASSSSSITTESEGQGSRTTTPATSDAEGDDMEDDEAKVEAATNSKRGSAKNTVSPTPPVDAPSALRSRRTDTKSSLSTKGSSNASSASSPPGLRWAPEVLPEPQDASEFLWLLTEEPHRTRRAAILKDHPEVRTLMGHEPLTKYVSLAVTLLQLGLAIAFAKWGIHPLDWRFLLTAYVVGGTANQNTFLAIHEITHNLAFKGIRANKLWAILVNAPIGVPYAMMFKRYHIEHHKHLGEDGIDTDLPTKIELMCLKNVLGKAFFATFQIFFYALRPGFVRTQKLTGWHILNIGFQVGLDLLLVRAFGATALWYLIASSFFAGSLHPCAAHFIAEHYMFGGIQQETWSYYGPLNILAYNVGYHNEHHDFPSVPWTRLPALRKMAPEYYDVLPHHTSWPLVTLQFILGSDSGLFSRIKRKPAGTVQIPLSDQ
;
A
#
# COMPACT_ATOMS: atom_id res chain seq x y z
N MET A 1 9.39 36.45 7.81
CA MET A 1 10.64 35.69 7.58
C MET A 1 10.84 34.74 8.75
N LEU A 2 10.22 33.57 8.73
CA LEU A 2 10.48 32.51 9.70
C LEU A 2 11.41 31.52 9.00
N GLY A 3 12.70 31.58 9.33
CA GLY A 3 13.76 30.81 8.67
C GLY A 3 13.64 29.32 8.94
N PHE A 4 13.07 28.60 7.99
CA PHE A 4 13.04 27.14 7.93
C PHE A 4 14.00 26.60 6.84
N ASP A 5 15.11 27.30 6.57
CA ASP A 5 16.09 26.89 5.56
C ASP A 5 17.18 25.95 6.12
N GLY A 6 17.02 25.47 7.36
CA GLY A 6 17.85 24.40 7.89
C GLY A 6 17.30 23.04 7.46
N ILE A 7 17.94 22.38 6.50
CA ILE A 7 17.79 20.93 6.31
C ILE A 7 18.12 20.30 7.67
N PRO A 8 17.18 19.67 8.39
CA PRO A 8 17.50 19.04 9.66
C PRO A 8 18.60 18.01 9.41
N ALA A 9 19.64 18.01 10.26
CA ALA A 9 20.55 16.88 10.34
C ALA A 9 19.69 15.61 10.44
N SER A 10 19.97 14.62 9.60
CA SER A 10 19.22 13.36 9.55
C SER A 10 19.04 12.83 10.98
N VAL A 11 17.81 12.82 11.47
CA VAL A 11 17.50 12.22 12.77
C VAL A 11 17.90 10.76 12.67
N ASP A 12 18.76 10.32 13.58
CA ASP A 12 19.12 8.91 13.69
C ASP A 12 17.91 8.14 14.23
N TRP A 13 17.07 7.66 13.31
CA TRP A 13 15.86 6.90 13.61
C TRP A 13 16.17 5.52 14.21
N SER A 14 17.44 5.08 14.21
CA SER A 14 17.83 3.82 14.89
C SER A 14 17.63 3.90 16.41
N LEU A 15 17.62 5.11 16.99
CA LEU A 15 17.33 5.36 18.40
C LEU A 15 15.82 5.46 18.71
N TYR A 16 14.98 5.60 17.68
CA TYR A 16 13.55 5.90 17.78
C TYR A 16 12.66 4.96 16.97
N GLY A 17 13.18 3.79 16.58
CA GLY A 17 12.39 2.65 16.15
C GLY A 17 11.71 2.69 14.76
N GLY A 18 12.35 3.33 13.79
CA GLY A 18 12.01 3.22 12.36
C GLY A 18 12.75 2.07 11.68
N ALA A 19 12.13 1.38 10.70
CA ALA A 19 12.69 0.26 9.90
C ALA A 19 13.85 -0.50 10.60
N GLU A 20 13.56 -1.08 11.77
CA GLU A 20 14.57 -1.29 12.81
C GLU A 20 15.54 -2.44 12.51
N ASP A 21 15.11 -3.42 11.71
CA ASP A 21 15.91 -4.59 11.40
C ASP A 21 16.02 -4.77 9.90
N VAL A 22 16.99 -4.05 9.34
CA VAL A 22 17.55 -4.42 8.05
C VAL A 22 18.37 -5.68 8.24
N ALA A 23 18.14 -6.68 7.39
CA ALA A 23 18.83 -7.96 7.44
C ALA A 23 20.36 -7.75 7.55
N PRO A 24 21.10 -8.55 8.34
CA PRO A 24 22.55 -8.37 8.53
C PRO A 24 23.35 -8.31 7.21
N SER A 25 22.87 -8.98 6.16
CA SER A 25 23.43 -8.95 4.81
C SER A 25 23.25 -7.59 4.11
N GLN A 26 22.14 -6.91 4.34
CA GLN A 26 21.85 -5.57 3.81
C GLN A 26 22.50 -4.47 4.63
N ARG A 27 22.76 -4.68 5.93
CA ARG A 27 23.39 -3.69 6.82
C ARG A 27 24.76 -3.22 6.29
N LYS A 28 25.61 -4.16 5.85
CA LYS A 28 26.90 -3.84 5.20
C LYS A 28 26.75 -3.11 3.87
N TYR A 29 25.69 -3.40 3.12
CA TYR A 29 25.39 -2.75 1.85
C TYR A 29 24.93 -1.31 2.06
N LEU A 30 24.01 -1.08 3.01
CA LEU A 30 23.55 0.24 3.45
C LEU A 30 24.71 1.09 3.97
N GLU A 31 25.54 0.55 4.86
CA GLU A 31 26.75 1.24 5.32
C GLU A 31 27.70 1.57 4.15
N SER A 32 27.76 0.72 3.10
CA SER A 32 28.58 1.01 1.91
C SER A 32 28.02 2.16 1.07
N ILE A 33 26.70 2.34 1.08
CA ILE A 33 26.01 3.45 0.41
C ILE A 33 26.20 4.72 1.22
N GLU A 34 26.01 4.68 2.54
CA GLU A 34 26.29 5.82 3.42
C GLU A 34 27.75 6.27 3.35
N ARG A 35 28.71 5.33 3.36
CA ARG A 35 30.13 5.64 3.13
C ARG A 35 30.34 6.32 1.77
N ARG A 36 29.66 5.86 0.72
CA ARG A 36 29.72 6.49 -0.61
C ARG A 36 29.08 7.89 -0.62
N ARG A 37 27.93 8.08 0.03
CA ARG A 37 27.25 9.36 0.18
C ARG A 37 28.12 10.37 0.93
N GLN A 38 28.70 9.95 2.07
CA GLN A 38 29.61 10.78 2.85
C GLN A 38 30.88 11.12 2.07
N SER A 39 31.43 10.17 1.31
CA SER A 39 32.59 10.43 0.44
C SER A 39 32.30 11.46 -0.64
N ARG A 40 31.08 11.46 -1.21
CA ARG A 40 30.62 12.44 -2.22
C ARG A 40 30.38 13.82 -1.64
N ILE A 41 29.79 13.89 -0.44
CA ILE A 41 29.63 15.16 0.29
C ILE A 41 31.01 15.75 0.57
N ASN A 42 31.95 14.92 1.05
CA ASN A 42 33.31 15.35 1.34
C ASN A 42 34.06 15.83 0.08
N THR A 43 33.89 15.17 -1.07
CA THR A 43 34.51 15.61 -2.34
C THR A 43 33.84 16.85 -2.95
N ALA A 44 32.52 17.04 -2.74
CA ALA A 44 31.84 18.27 -3.13
C ALA A 44 32.24 19.48 -2.24
N SER A 45 32.50 19.24 -0.95
CA SER A 45 33.03 20.28 -0.06
C SER A 45 34.51 20.59 -0.28
N SER A 46 35.31 19.64 -0.79
CA SER A 46 36.72 19.87 -1.09
C SER A 46 36.97 20.49 -2.47
N SER A 47 36.04 20.35 -3.43
CA SER A 47 36.08 21.06 -4.70
C SER A 47 35.63 22.52 -4.60
N ALA A 48 34.90 22.90 -3.54
CA ALA A 48 34.56 24.29 -3.23
C ALA A 48 35.71 25.09 -2.57
N ALA A 49 36.79 24.41 -2.16
CA ALA A 49 38.00 25.06 -1.64
C ALA A 49 39.09 25.09 -2.73
N SER A 50 39.02 26.09 -3.62
CA SER A 50 40.15 26.37 -4.53
C SER A 50 41.34 26.98 -3.76
N PRO A 51 42.59 26.64 -4.13
CA PRO A 51 43.76 26.98 -3.33
C PRO A 51 44.20 28.43 -3.56
N SER A 52 44.50 29.11 -2.45
CA SER A 52 45.28 30.33 -2.42
C SER A 52 46.72 30.06 -2.88
N SER A 53 47.13 30.68 -3.97
CA SER A 53 48.53 31.00 -4.31
C SER A 53 48.47 32.15 -5.31
N GLY A 54 49.29 33.19 -5.31
CA GLY A 54 50.53 33.50 -4.62
C GLY A 54 51.21 34.55 -5.50
N SER A 55 51.28 35.78 -5.01
CA SER A 55 52.22 36.86 -5.37
C SER A 55 52.99 36.74 -6.71
N ARG A 56 52.70 37.65 -7.65
CA ARG A 56 53.74 38.27 -8.50
C ARG A 56 53.38 39.71 -8.84
N THR A 57 54.18 40.62 -8.30
CA THR A 57 54.23 42.06 -8.55
C THR A 57 54.67 42.38 -9.98
N SER A 58 53.99 43.31 -10.66
CA SER A 58 54.62 44.25 -11.60
C SER A 58 53.75 45.51 -11.77
N HIS A 59 54.42 46.60 -12.11
CA HIS A 59 54.09 48.00 -11.87
C HIS A 59 53.02 48.65 -12.78
N SER A 60 52.53 49.80 -12.27
CA SER A 60 52.05 51.01 -13.00
C SER A 60 50.58 50.97 -13.47
N ARG A 61 49.77 52.03 -13.49
CA ARG A 61 49.83 53.45 -13.04
C ARG A 61 48.48 54.06 -13.48
N PHE A 62 47.81 54.82 -12.62
CA PHE A 62 46.70 55.78 -12.94
C PHE A 62 45.44 55.13 -13.57
N GLU A 63 44.20 55.61 -13.44
CA GLU A 63 43.63 56.91 -13.14
C GLU A 63 42.15 56.75 -12.71
N ALA A 64 41.59 57.78 -12.09
CA ALA A 64 40.21 57.85 -11.62
C ALA A 64 39.30 58.65 -12.56
N SER A 65 38.01 58.30 -12.66
CA SER A 65 36.86 59.22 -12.76
C SER A 65 35.55 58.40 -12.88
N LYS A 66 34.59 58.47 -11.95
CA LYS A 66 33.54 59.51 -11.77
C LYS A 66 32.70 59.79 -13.03
N THR A 67 31.39 59.46 -12.98
CA THR A 67 30.18 60.33 -13.05
C THR A 67 28.95 59.44 -13.36
N ALA A 68 27.90 59.37 -12.51
CA ALA A 68 26.73 60.26 -12.40
C ALA A 68 25.84 60.25 -13.66
N ALA A 69 24.50 60.34 -13.68
CA ALA A 69 23.36 60.30 -12.75
C ALA A 69 22.09 60.54 -13.63
N SER A 70 20.90 60.49 -13.00
CA SER A 70 19.54 60.84 -13.51
C SER A 70 18.82 59.80 -14.39
N ALA A 71 17.57 59.35 -14.18
CA ALA A 71 16.31 59.80 -13.53
C ALA A 71 15.18 59.82 -14.60
N VAL A 72 14.27 58.82 -14.57
CA VAL A 72 12.77 58.86 -14.39
C VAL A 72 11.96 60.02 -15.04
N PRO A 73 10.63 59.97 -15.40
CA PRO A 73 9.55 58.92 -15.32
C PRO A 73 8.64 58.76 -16.57
N GLY A 74 7.65 57.83 -16.52
CA GLY A 74 6.23 58.21 -16.72
C GLY A 74 5.31 57.42 -17.69
N HIS A 75 4.11 57.06 -17.19
CA HIS A 75 2.84 56.62 -17.81
C HIS A 75 2.72 55.16 -18.33
N SER A 76 1.79 54.27 -17.95
CA SER A 76 0.38 54.22 -17.44
C SER A 76 -0.72 54.04 -18.50
N SER A 77 -1.75 53.24 -18.13
CA SER A 77 -3.10 53.01 -18.73
C SER A 77 -3.25 51.69 -19.52
N SER A 78 -4.36 50.94 -19.51
CA SER A 78 -5.64 50.95 -18.75
C SER A 78 -6.45 49.68 -19.09
N ALA A 79 -7.45 49.38 -18.25
CA ALA A 79 -8.41 48.27 -18.32
C ALA A 79 -9.55 48.43 -19.34
N SER A 80 -10.30 47.34 -19.62
CA SER A 80 -11.74 47.39 -19.87
C SER A 80 -12.43 46.02 -19.77
N SER A 81 -13.63 46.04 -19.19
CA SER A 81 -14.65 45.00 -18.96
C SER A 81 -15.72 44.94 -20.07
N SER A 82 -16.43 43.82 -20.24
CA SER A 82 -17.88 43.81 -20.59
C SER A 82 -18.52 42.42 -20.49
N SER A 83 -19.77 42.42 -20.00
CA SER A 83 -20.78 41.35 -19.89
C SER A 83 -21.75 41.32 -21.09
N SER A 84 -22.38 40.17 -21.40
CA SER A 84 -23.80 40.10 -21.85
C SER A 84 -24.35 38.68 -22.02
N ILE A 85 -25.62 38.55 -21.65
CA ILE A 85 -26.57 37.43 -21.76
C ILE A 85 -27.26 37.45 -23.14
N THR A 86 -27.63 36.28 -23.70
CA THR A 86 -28.84 36.09 -24.54
C THR A 86 -29.28 34.61 -24.55
N THR A 87 -30.60 34.43 -24.58
CA THR A 87 -31.45 33.22 -24.56
C THR A 87 -31.92 32.79 -25.97
N GLU A 88 -32.65 31.65 -26.01
CA GLU A 88 -33.51 31.08 -27.09
C GLU A 88 -32.78 30.18 -28.13
N SER A 89 -33.33 29.05 -28.65
CA SER A 89 -34.69 28.51 -28.69
C SER A 89 -34.70 26.97 -28.88
N GLU A 90 -35.91 26.42 -28.77
CA GLU A 90 -36.37 25.02 -28.79
C GLU A 90 -36.16 24.23 -30.11
N GLY A 91 -36.24 22.89 -30.00
CA GLY A 91 -36.41 21.95 -31.11
C GLY A 91 -36.73 20.52 -30.64
N GLN A 92 -37.97 20.09 -30.87
CA GLN A 92 -38.66 18.88 -30.40
C GLN A 92 -38.32 17.55 -31.12
N GLY A 93 -38.66 16.43 -30.44
CA GLY A 93 -39.10 15.15 -31.04
C GLY A 93 -37.98 14.12 -31.25
N SER A 94 -38.10 12.82 -30.94
CA SER A 94 -39.28 11.95 -30.94
C SER A 94 -39.06 10.71 -30.05
N ARG A 95 -40.18 10.19 -29.51
CA ARG A 95 -40.35 8.90 -28.83
C ARG A 95 -40.29 7.74 -29.84
N THR A 96 -39.74 6.61 -29.41
CA THR A 96 -40.23 5.29 -29.82
C THR A 96 -40.08 4.30 -28.66
N THR A 97 -41.16 3.58 -28.40
CA THR A 97 -41.36 2.64 -27.28
C THR A 97 -41.31 1.18 -27.76
N THR A 98 -40.66 0.33 -26.95
CA THR A 98 -40.95 -1.11 -26.66
C THR A 98 -40.69 -2.18 -27.75
N PRO A 99 -40.48 -3.49 -27.42
CA PRO A 99 -40.74 -4.15 -26.14
C PRO A 99 -39.62 -5.06 -25.57
N ALA A 100 -39.93 -5.57 -24.37
CA ALA A 100 -39.14 -6.43 -23.51
C ALA A 100 -38.70 -7.77 -24.11
N THR A 101 -37.52 -8.23 -23.70
CA THR A 101 -37.21 -9.65 -23.51
C THR A 101 -36.42 -9.81 -22.22
N SER A 102 -36.99 -10.62 -21.33
CA SER A 102 -36.37 -11.21 -20.16
C SER A 102 -35.17 -12.04 -20.57
N ASP A 103 -34.01 -11.83 -19.94
CA ASP A 103 -32.96 -12.84 -19.91
C ASP A 103 -32.14 -12.75 -18.61
N ALA A 104 -31.76 -13.94 -18.18
CA ALA A 104 -31.25 -14.36 -16.89
C ALA A 104 -30.08 -13.54 -16.33
N GLU A 105 -30.12 -13.34 -15.01
CA GLU A 105 -29.01 -12.85 -14.19
C GLU A 105 -27.77 -13.74 -14.37
N GLY A 106 -26.74 -13.20 -15.02
CA GLY A 106 -25.39 -13.73 -14.99
C GLY A 106 -24.66 -13.21 -13.75
N ASP A 107 -24.32 -14.10 -12.83
CA ASP A 107 -23.36 -13.87 -11.76
C ASP A 107 -21.96 -13.65 -12.36
N ASP A 108 -21.50 -12.40 -12.37
CA ASP A 108 -20.18 -11.99 -12.86
C ASP A 108 -19.04 -12.39 -11.89
N MET A 109 -18.05 -13.12 -12.41
CA MET A 109 -16.61 -13.04 -12.10
C MET A 109 -16.15 -12.91 -10.63
N GLU A 110 -16.71 -13.67 -9.69
CA GLU A 110 -16.18 -13.77 -8.31
C GLU A 110 -15.72 -15.21 -7.91
N ASP A 111 -15.84 -16.20 -8.81
CA ASP A 111 -15.73 -17.64 -8.47
C ASP A 111 -14.45 -18.36 -8.96
N ASP A 112 -13.56 -17.69 -9.70
CA ASP A 112 -12.47 -18.41 -10.39
C ASP A 112 -11.32 -18.86 -9.47
N GLU A 113 -11.05 -18.19 -8.34
CA GLU A 113 -10.03 -18.68 -7.40
C GLU A 113 -10.53 -19.83 -6.51
N ALA A 114 -11.81 -19.85 -6.15
CA ALA A 114 -12.35 -20.89 -5.27
C ALA A 114 -12.55 -22.24 -5.99
N LYS A 115 -12.77 -22.23 -7.31
CA LYS A 115 -12.97 -23.46 -8.10
C LYS A 115 -11.68 -24.18 -8.46
N VAL A 116 -10.54 -23.50 -8.55
CA VAL A 116 -9.27 -24.13 -8.94
C VAL A 116 -8.68 -24.99 -7.81
N GLU A 117 -8.93 -24.66 -6.54
CA GLU A 117 -8.39 -25.44 -5.41
C GLU A 117 -9.27 -26.64 -5.00
N ALA A 118 -10.60 -26.57 -5.21
CA ALA A 118 -11.51 -27.66 -4.86
C ALA A 118 -11.33 -28.93 -5.72
N ALA A 119 -10.72 -28.81 -6.90
CA ALA A 119 -10.51 -29.94 -7.82
C ALA A 119 -9.32 -30.84 -7.46
N THR A 120 -8.45 -30.44 -6.51
CA THR A 120 -7.26 -31.22 -6.12
C THR A 120 -7.48 -32.19 -4.95
N ASN A 121 -8.68 -32.21 -4.36
CA ASN A 121 -8.95 -32.98 -3.14
C ASN A 121 -10.00 -34.10 -3.29
N SER A 122 -10.16 -34.65 -4.49
CA SER A 122 -10.94 -35.87 -4.69
C SER A 122 -10.36 -36.74 -5.78
N LYS A 123 -9.51 -37.70 -5.39
CA LYS A 123 -9.47 -39.08 -5.91
C LYS A 123 -8.39 -39.88 -5.18
N ARG A 124 -8.80 -40.54 -4.11
CA ARG A 124 -8.13 -41.74 -3.57
C ARG A 124 -9.13 -42.88 -3.69
N GLY A 125 -8.82 -43.85 -4.55
CA GLY A 125 -9.67 -45.01 -4.82
C GLY A 125 -8.91 -46.09 -5.59
N SER A 126 -8.52 -47.13 -4.85
CA SER A 126 -7.89 -48.42 -5.17
C SER A 126 -7.99 -49.04 -6.58
N ALA A 127 -6.82 -49.53 -7.03
CA ALA A 127 -6.46 -50.93 -7.35
C ALA A 127 -6.61 -51.54 -8.77
N LYS A 128 -5.45 -52.10 -9.21
CA LYS A 128 -5.14 -53.38 -9.89
C LYS A 128 -4.86 -53.44 -11.42
N ASN A 129 -3.61 -53.88 -11.69
CA ASN A 129 -3.04 -54.77 -12.74
C ASN A 129 -3.58 -54.71 -14.18
N THR A 130 -2.70 -54.52 -15.18
CA THR A 130 -1.98 -55.59 -15.94
C THR A 130 -1.14 -55.03 -17.13
N VAL A 131 0.09 -55.57 -17.26
CA VAL A 131 0.77 -56.08 -18.49
C VAL A 131 1.02 -55.17 -19.72
N SER A 132 2.31 -54.94 -20.01
CA SER A 132 2.88 -54.48 -21.30
C SER A 132 2.75 -55.54 -22.41
N PRO A 133 2.86 -55.22 -23.73
CA PRO A 133 4.20 -55.06 -24.34
C PRO A 133 4.30 -54.11 -25.57
N THR A 134 5.53 -53.63 -25.82
CA THR A 134 6.06 -53.12 -27.11
C THR A 134 6.83 -54.24 -27.85
N PRO A 135 7.43 -54.06 -29.06
CA PRO A 135 7.16 -53.28 -30.30
C PRO A 135 7.19 -54.23 -31.55
N PRO A 136 7.40 -53.81 -32.84
CA PRO A 136 8.72 -53.43 -33.40
C PRO A 136 8.69 -52.25 -34.41
N VAL A 137 9.72 -51.38 -34.48
CA VAL A 137 10.91 -51.37 -35.38
C VAL A 137 10.60 -51.43 -36.88
N ASP A 138 10.89 -50.33 -37.59
CA ASP A 138 11.53 -50.33 -38.92
C ASP A 138 12.14 -48.95 -39.25
N ALA A 139 13.38 -48.98 -39.74
CA ALA A 139 14.17 -47.92 -40.38
C ALA A 139 14.60 -48.48 -41.77
N PRO A 140 15.34 -47.78 -42.70
CA PRO A 140 16.08 -46.53 -42.55
C PRO A 140 16.18 -45.59 -43.80
N SER A 141 16.89 -44.47 -43.59
CA SER A 141 17.87 -43.81 -44.49
C SER A 141 17.43 -43.05 -45.75
N ALA A 142 17.77 -41.74 -45.79
CA ALA A 142 18.59 -41.18 -46.88
C ALA A 142 19.14 -39.77 -46.52
N LEU A 143 20.44 -39.61 -46.75
CA LEU A 143 21.24 -38.38 -46.66
C LEU A 143 20.68 -37.22 -47.49
N ARG A 144 20.79 -35.99 -46.98
CA ARG A 144 21.15 -34.84 -47.83
C ARG A 144 21.92 -33.75 -47.09
N SER A 145 22.81 -33.13 -47.85
CA SER A 145 23.99 -32.38 -47.47
C SER A 145 23.75 -30.92 -47.08
N ARG A 146 24.54 -30.47 -46.09
CA ARG A 146 25.41 -29.26 -46.09
C ARG A 146 24.83 -27.94 -46.61
N ARG A 147 24.64 -26.98 -45.70
CA ARG A 147 25.03 -25.58 -45.93
C ARG A 147 25.48 -24.91 -44.63
N THR A 148 26.70 -24.40 -44.70
CA THR A 148 27.40 -23.56 -43.73
C THR A 148 26.85 -22.14 -43.79
N ASP A 149 26.59 -21.52 -42.65
CA ASP A 149 26.68 -20.06 -42.52
C ASP A 149 27.25 -19.71 -41.14
N THR A 150 28.51 -19.29 -41.17
CA THR A 150 29.26 -18.69 -40.07
C THR A 150 28.85 -17.23 -39.90
N LYS A 151 28.42 -16.84 -38.69
CA LYS A 151 28.55 -15.45 -38.23
C LYS A 151 29.22 -15.44 -36.86
N SER A 152 30.41 -14.83 -36.85
CA SER A 152 31.21 -14.54 -35.66
C SER A 152 30.53 -13.49 -34.79
N SER A 153 30.51 -13.71 -33.48
CA SER A 153 30.54 -12.62 -32.51
C SER A 153 31.58 -12.94 -31.44
N LEU A 154 32.44 -11.96 -31.19
CA LEU A 154 33.62 -12.01 -30.34
C LEU A 154 33.25 -12.39 -28.90
N SER A 155 33.93 -13.41 -28.39
CA SER A 155 34.00 -13.73 -26.96
C SER A 155 35.10 -12.88 -26.32
N THR A 156 34.71 -11.91 -25.49
CA THR A 156 35.61 -11.33 -24.48
C THR A 156 35.55 -12.19 -23.22
N LYS A 157 36.50 -13.14 -23.10
CA LYS A 157 36.79 -13.84 -21.85
C LYS A 157 37.46 -12.85 -20.87
N GLY A 158 36.64 -12.24 -20.01
CA GLY A 158 37.10 -11.62 -18.78
C GLY A 158 37.27 -12.68 -17.69
N SER A 159 38.49 -12.77 -17.16
CA SER A 159 38.94 -13.68 -16.10
C SER A 159 37.98 -13.72 -14.90
N SER A 160 37.24 -14.82 -14.74
CA SER A 160 36.51 -15.16 -13.53
C SER A 160 37.40 -16.03 -12.64
N ASN A 161 38.17 -15.40 -11.75
CA ASN A 161 38.73 -16.05 -10.57
C ASN A 161 38.68 -15.07 -9.39
N ALA A 162 37.45 -14.74 -9.00
CA ALA A 162 37.14 -14.36 -7.63
C ALA A 162 36.31 -15.50 -7.05
N SER A 163 36.81 -16.10 -5.98
CA SER A 163 36.15 -17.10 -5.16
C SER A 163 34.66 -16.78 -4.99
N SER A 164 33.79 -17.63 -5.52
CA SER A 164 32.34 -17.57 -5.27
C SER A 164 32.07 -17.95 -3.82
N ALA A 165 32.22 -17.00 -2.91
CA ALA A 165 31.45 -17.06 -1.68
C ALA A 165 29.98 -17.08 -2.12
N SER A 166 29.30 -18.22 -1.95
CA SER A 166 27.87 -18.33 -2.21
C SER A 166 27.18 -17.22 -1.44
N SER A 167 26.51 -16.30 -2.15
CA SER A 167 25.69 -15.27 -1.50
C SER A 167 24.80 -15.93 -0.44
N PRO A 168 24.60 -15.31 0.74
CA PRO A 168 23.74 -15.86 1.77
C PRO A 168 22.37 -16.26 1.19
N PRO A 169 21.78 -17.39 1.63
CA PRO A 169 20.43 -17.77 1.23
C PRO A 169 19.48 -16.58 1.37
N GLY A 170 18.61 -16.38 0.38
CA GLY A 170 17.60 -15.33 0.44
C GLY A 170 18.01 -13.95 -0.08
N LEU A 171 19.31 -13.65 -0.30
CA LEU A 171 19.74 -12.30 -0.70
C LEU A 171 19.04 -11.78 -1.98
N ARG A 172 18.61 -12.67 -2.88
CA ARG A 172 17.84 -12.32 -4.07
C ARG A 172 16.47 -11.69 -3.78
N TRP A 173 15.93 -11.90 -2.59
CA TRP A 173 14.64 -11.39 -2.13
C TRP A 173 14.77 -10.09 -1.33
N ALA A 174 15.99 -9.73 -0.95
CA ALA A 174 16.26 -8.50 -0.23
C ALA A 174 15.94 -7.31 -1.15
N PRO A 175 15.16 -6.30 -0.71
CA PRO A 175 14.84 -5.15 -1.54
C PRO A 175 16.08 -4.34 -1.89
N GLU A 176 16.03 -3.69 -3.05
CA GLU A 176 17.08 -2.77 -3.47
C GLU A 176 17.04 -1.49 -2.63
N VAL A 177 18.21 -0.93 -2.35
CA VAL A 177 18.34 0.39 -1.74
C VAL A 177 18.55 1.40 -2.86
N LEU A 178 17.75 2.46 -2.90
CA LEU A 178 17.92 3.53 -3.86
C LEU A 178 19.30 4.18 -3.68
N PRO A 179 20.10 4.33 -4.76
CA PRO A 179 21.43 4.91 -4.68
C PRO A 179 21.40 6.40 -4.35
N GLU A 180 20.30 7.09 -4.68
CA GLU A 180 20.03 8.48 -4.34
C GLU A 180 18.64 8.58 -3.70
N PRO A 181 18.40 9.57 -2.82
CA PRO A 181 17.07 9.81 -2.26
C PRO A 181 16.05 9.98 -3.40
N GLN A 182 14.90 9.32 -3.27
CA GLN A 182 13.78 9.52 -4.18
C GLN A 182 13.40 11.00 -4.20
N ASP A 183 13.08 11.53 -5.38
CA ASP A 183 12.51 12.87 -5.49
C ASP A 183 11.21 12.95 -4.68
N ALA A 184 11.18 13.85 -3.69
CA ALA A 184 10.02 14.07 -2.81
C ALA A 184 8.80 14.65 -3.54
N SER A 185 8.89 14.88 -4.85
CA SER A 185 7.82 15.37 -5.72
C SER A 185 7.36 14.37 -6.79
N GLU A 186 7.95 13.17 -6.86
CA GLU A 186 7.60 12.14 -7.85
C GLU A 186 7.52 10.74 -7.24
N PHE A 187 6.64 9.90 -7.80
CA PHE A 187 6.54 8.48 -7.41
C PHE A 187 7.72 7.68 -7.96
N LEU A 188 8.09 6.60 -7.27
CA LEU A 188 8.99 5.61 -7.82
C LEU A 188 8.22 4.70 -8.79
N TRP A 189 8.54 4.80 -10.08
CA TRP A 189 7.92 3.96 -11.11
C TRP A 189 8.77 2.72 -11.41
N LEU A 190 8.18 1.54 -11.24
CA LEU A 190 8.84 0.27 -11.58
C LEU A 190 8.20 -0.39 -12.81
N LEU A 191 9.04 -1.09 -13.57
CA LEU A 191 8.63 -1.93 -14.71
C LEU A 191 8.50 -3.42 -14.34
N THR A 192 8.89 -3.79 -13.11
CA THR A 192 8.77 -5.15 -12.59
C THR A 192 7.35 -5.43 -12.14
N GLU A 193 6.95 -6.70 -12.08
CA GLU A 193 5.69 -7.10 -11.43
C GLU A 193 5.73 -6.83 -9.91
N GLU A 194 4.58 -6.97 -9.25
CA GLU A 194 4.51 -6.94 -7.79
C GLU A 194 5.19 -8.20 -7.20
N PRO A 195 5.91 -8.09 -6.07
CA PRO A 195 6.82 -9.12 -5.58
C PRO A 195 6.10 -10.32 -4.97
N HIS A 196 4.85 -10.18 -4.54
CA HIS A 196 4.12 -11.21 -3.80
C HIS A 196 3.78 -12.39 -4.70
N ARG A 197 3.36 -12.20 -5.95
CA ARG A 197 3.14 -13.31 -6.89
C ARG A 197 4.42 -14.10 -7.14
N THR A 198 5.53 -13.44 -7.43
CA THR A 198 6.82 -14.10 -7.68
C THR A 198 7.31 -14.85 -6.43
N ARG A 199 7.21 -14.20 -5.26
CA ARG A 199 7.65 -14.77 -3.98
C ARG A 199 6.79 -15.94 -3.52
N ARG A 200 5.45 -15.82 -3.63
CA ARG A 200 4.50 -16.91 -3.39
C ARG A 200 4.81 -18.14 -4.22
N ALA A 201 5.06 -17.97 -5.52
CA ALA A 201 5.37 -19.09 -6.42
C ALA A 201 6.68 -19.80 -6.01
N ALA A 202 7.68 -19.04 -5.61
CA ALA A 202 8.95 -19.59 -5.14
C ALA A 202 8.82 -20.31 -3.78
N ILE A 203 8.11 -19.71 -2.82
CA ILE A 203 7.84 -20.34 -1.51
C ILE A 203 7.04 -21.63 -1.70
N LEU A 204 6.01 -21.67 -2.56
CA LEU A 204 5.23 -22.89 -2.81
C LEU A 204 6.02 -24.02 -3.46
N LYS A 205 7.12 -23.69 -4.15
CA LYS A 205 8.04 -24.64 -4.76
C LYS A 205 9.01 -25.20 -3.72
N ASP A 206 9.59 -24.33 -2.90
CA ASP A 206 10.63 -24.70 -1.94
C ASP A 206 10.03 -25.27 -0.63
N HIS A 207 8.84 -24.79 -0.23
CA HIS A 207 8.07 -25.16 0.97
C HIS A 207 6.61 -25.53 0.64
N PRO A 208 6.36 -26.64 -0.08
CA PRO A 208 5.01 -27.05 -0.43
C PRO A 208 4.08 -27.28 0.79
N GLU A 209 4.65 -27.55 1.97
CA GLU A 209 3.96 -27.71 3.25
C GLU A 209 3.24 -26.45 3.75
N VAL A 210 3.57 -25.26 3.22
CA VAL A 210 2.84 -24.00 3.53
C VAL A 210 1.34 -24.13 3.25
N ARG A 211 0.94 -24.98 2.28
CA ARG A 211 -0.48 -25.27 2.00
C ARG A 211 -1.24 -25.81 3.20
N THR A 212 -0.56 -26.43 4.16
CA THR A 212 -1.20 -26.93 5.40
C THR A 212 -1.67 -25.82 6.32
N LEU A 213 -1.12 -24.60 6.17
CA LEU A 213 -1.53 -23.44 6.95
C LEU A 213 -2.80 -22.77 6.37
N MET A 214 -3.10 -23.00 5.10
CA MET A 214 -4.23 -22.37 4.42
C MET A 214 -5.58 -22.86 4.95
N GLY A 215 -6.57 -21.98 4.91
CA GLY A 215 -7.96 -22.30 5.24
C GLY A 215 -8.55 -21.40 6.32
N HIS A 216 -9.63 -21.86 6.93
CA HIS A 216 -10.43 -21.01 7.80
C HIS A 216 -9.93 -20.97 9.24
N GLU A 217 -10.29 -19.88 9.92
CA GLU A 217 -10.02 -19.62 11.33
C GLU A 217 -11.33 -19.32 12.09
N PRO A 218 -11.92 -20.33 12.77
CA PRO A 218 -13.14 -20.17 13.53
C PRO A 218 -13.04 -19.16 14.67
N LEU A 219 -11.85 -18.84 15.18
CA LEU A 219 -11.68 -17.86 16.25
C LEU A 219 -12.10 -16.44 15.79
N THR A 220 -11.93 -16.14 14.50
CA THR A 220 -12.23 -14.82 13.93
C THR A 220 -13.64 -14.35 14.24
N LYS A 221 -14.64 -15.23 14.09
CA LYS A 221 -16.05 -14.87 14.37
C LYS A 221 -16.33 -14.65 15.86
N TYR A 222 -15.66 -15.36 16.76
CA TYR A 222 -15.88 -15.16 18.19
C TYR A 222 -15.26 -13.86 18.68
N VAL A 223 -14.03 -13.56 18.25
CA VAL A 223 -13.35 -12.30 18.58
C VAL A 223 -14.11 -11.12 17.99
N SER A 224 -14.48 -11.18 16.70
CA SER A 224 -15.16 -10.06 16.05
C SER A 224 -16.55 -9.81 16.65
N LEU A 225 -17.27 -10.87 17.07
CA LEU A 225 -18.55 -10.72 17.77
C LEU A 225 -18.35 -10.07 19.15
N ALA A 226 -17.38 -10.53 19.93
CA ALA A 226 -17.11 -9.97 21.25
C ALA A 226 -16.79 -8.47 21.18
N VAL A 227 -15.96 -8.06 20.21
CA VAL A 227 -15.62 -6.66 19.98
C VAL A 227 -16.84 -5.85 19.49
N THR A 228 -17.66 -6.43 18.61
CA THR A 228 -18.91 -5.81 18.16
C THR A 228 -19.86 -5.53 19.33
N LEU A 229 -20.06 -6.52 20.20
CA LEU A 229 -20.92 -6.40 21.38
C LEU A 229 -20.35 -5.39 22.39
N LEU A 230 -19.03 -5.36 22.58
CA LEU A 230 -18.37 -4.36 23.43
C LEU A 230 -18.66 -2.93 22.93
N GLN A 231 -18.47 -2.67 21.64
CA GLN A 231 -18.69 -1.33 21.08
C GLN A 231 -20.16 -0.90 21.14
N LEU A 232 -21.09 -1.78 20.77
CA LEU A 232 -22.53 -1.49 20.89
C LEU A 232 -22.94 -1.29 22.36
N GLY A 233 -22.39 -2.08 23.28
CA GLY A 233 -22.61 -1.94 24.72
C GLY A 233 -22.14 -0.59 25.25
N LEU A 234 -20.93 -0.16 24.88
CA LEU A 234 -20.38 1.14 25.25
C LEU A 234 -21.17 2.30 24.65
N ALA A 235 -21.56 2.21 23.38
CA ALA A 235 -22.42 3.20 22.72
C ALA A 235 -23.72 3.43 23.50
N ILE A 236 -24.39 2.34 23.87
CA ILE A 236 -25.64 2.37 24.66
C ILE A 236 -25.38 2.91 26.08
N ALA A 237 -24.26 2.52 26.71
CA ALA A 237 -23.92 2.96 28.05
C ALA A 237 -23.68 4.48 28.11
N PHE A 238 -22.86 5.03 27.21
CA PHE A 238 -22.61 6.48 27.14
C PHE A 238 -23.89 7.28 26.88
N ALA A 239 -24.76 6.76 26.02
CA ALA A 239 -26.06 7.36 25.76
C ALA A 239 -26.96 7.36 27.02
N LYS A 240 -27.05 6.23 27.73
CA LYS A 240 -27.84 6.12 28.97
C LYS A 240 -27.29 6.94 30.12
N TRP A 241 -25.98 7.11 30.19
CA TRP A 241 -25.34 7.96 31.20
C TRP A 241 -25.49 9.45 30.90
N GLY A 242 -26.06 9.83 29.75
CA GLY A 242 -26.24 11.22 29.37
C GLY A 242 -24.91 11.99 29.21
N ILE A 243 -23.81 11.27 28.94
CA ILE A 243 -22.49 11.89 28.78
C ILE A 243 -22.45 12.54 27.40
N HIS A 244 -22.11 13.82 27.37
CA HIS A 244 -22.00 14.57 26.13
C HIS A 244 -20.80 14.07 25.29
N PRO A 245 -20.88 13.98 23.95
CA PRO A 245 -19.77 13.51 23.10
C PRO A 245 -18.46 14.32 23.22
N LEU A 246 -18.53 15.57 23.68
CA LEU A 246 -17.35 16.41 23.92
C LEU A 246 -16.78 16.26 25.35
N ASP A 247 -17.39 15.45 26.20
CA ASP A 247 -16.85 15.14 27.53
C ASP A 247 -15.54 14.37 27.40
N TRP A 248 -14.54 14.72 28.20
CA TRP A 248 -13.22 14.09 28.13
C TRP A 248 -13.27 12.59 28.38
N ARG A 249 -14.21 12.09 29.21
CA ARG A 249 -14.39 10.65 29.48
C ARG A 249 -14.86 9.94 28.22
N PHE A 250 -15.77 10.55 27.49
CA PHE A 250 -16.26 10.05 26.21
C PHE A 250 -15.11 10.01 25.20
N LEU A 251 -14.43 11.14 24.99
CA LEU A 251 -13.36 11.26 24.00
C LEU A 251 -12.18 10.33 24.31
N LEU A 252 -11.76 10.24 25.57
CA LEU A 252 -10.70 9.34 26.01
C LEU A 252 -11.08 7.87 25.81
N THR A 253 -12.32 7.50 26.14
CA THR A 253 -12.79 6.12 25.95
C THR A 253 -12.95 5.78 24.47
N ALA A 254 -13.52 6.68 23.67
CA ALA A 254 -13.64 6.54 22.22
C ALA A 254 -12.26 6.47 21.55
N TYR A 255 -11.25 7.17 22.06
CA TYR A 255 -9.88 7.07 21.56
C TYR A 255 -9.22 5.75 21.94
N VAL A 256 -9.13 5.44 23.23
CA VAL A 256 -8.34 4.28 23.73
C VAL A 256 -9.05 2.97 23.47
N VAL A 257 -10.31 2.84 23.90
CA VAL A 257 -11.09 1.60 23.78
C VAL A 257 -11.78 1.55 22.43
N GLY A 258 -12.45 2.64 22.04
CA GLY A 258 -13.14 2.78 20.78
C GLY A 258 -12.23 2.63 19.56
N GLY A 259 -11.16 3.43 19.48
CA GLY A 259 -10.19 3.41 18.38
C GLY A 259 -9.50 2.06 18.25
N THR A 260 -9.07 1.46 19.36
CA THR A 260 -8.49 0.11 19.36
C THR A 260 -9.49 -0.96 18.91
N ALA A 261 -10.72 -0.91 19.43
CA ALA A 261 -11.76 -1.88 19.08
C ALA A 261 -12.21 -1.74 17.62
N ASN A 262 -12.37 -0.53 17.10
CA ASN A 262 -12.74 -0.33 15.71
C ASN A 262 -11.57 -0.64 14.76
N GLN A 263 -10.32 -0.49 15.21
CA GLN A 263 -9.18 -1.03 14.48
C GLN A 263 -9.26 -2.55 14.36
N ASN A 264 -9.54 -3.23 15.46
CA ASN A 264 -9.84 -4.66 15.44
C ASN A 264 -11.00 -4.97 14.49
N THR A 265 -12.08 -4.18 14.50
CA THR A 265 -13.23 -4.37 13.60
C THR A 265 -12.85 -4.22 12.11
N PHE A 266 -12.06 -3.20 11.74
CA PHE A 266 -11.58 -3.04 10.35
C PHE A 266 -10.78 -4.26 9.91
N LEU A 267 -9.88 -4.75 10.76
CA LEU A 267 -9.03 -5.90 10.47
C LEU A 267 -9.78 -7.25 10.54
N ALA A 268 -10.84 -7.35 11.34
CA ALA A 268 -11.76 -8.47 11.28
C ALA A 268 -12.44 -8.54 9.92
N ILE A 269 -12.95 -7.41 9.42
CA ILE A 269 -13.60 -7.33 8.10
C ILE A 269 -12.60 -7.62 6.97
N HIS A 270 -11.33 -7.22 7.14
CA HIS A 270 -10.23 -7.63 6.29
C HIS A 270 -10.08 -9.16 6.23
N GLU A 271 -9.93 -9.84 7.37
CA GLU A 271 -9.84 -11.30 7.41
C GLU A 271 -11.08 -11.99 6.81
N ILE A 272 -12.27 -11.48 7.11
CA ILE A 272 -13.53 -12.03 6.60
C ILE A 272 -13.65 -11.83 5.08
N THR A 273 -13.08 -10.75 4.53
CA THR A 273 -13.07 -10.45 3.10
C THR A 273 -12.36 -11.53 2.29
N HIS A 274 -11.26 -12.07 2.84
CA HIS A 274 -10.53 -13.22 2.30
C HIS A 274 -11.26 -14.57 2.54
N ASN A 275 -12.49 -14.53 3.04
CA ASN A 275 -13.34 -15.68 3.35
C ASN A 275 -12.73 -16.62 4.41
N LEU A 276 -11.95 -16.08 5.34
CA LEU A 276 -11.23 -16.87 6.34
C LEU A 276 -12.08 -17.22 7.57
N ALA A 277 -13.20 -16.53 7.83
CA ALA A 277 -14.00 -16.78 9.02
C ALA A 277 -14.95 -18.00 8.88
N PHE A 278 -15.45 -18.27 7.66
CA PHE A 278 -16.36 -19.37 7.37
C PHE A 278 -16.01 -20.07 6.06
N LYS A 279 -16.47 -21.32 5.89
CA LYS A 279 -16.35 -22.06 4.61
C LYS A 279 -17.15 -21.43 3.47
N GLY A 280 -18.33 -20.89 3.76
CA GLY A 280 -19.23 -20.35 2.74
C GLY A 280 -19.01 -18.85 2.49
N ILE A 281 -18.90 -18.45 1.24
CA ILE A 281 -18.73 -17.04 0.84
C ILE A 281 -19.90 -16.17 1.35
N ARG A 282 -21.15 -16.65 1.21
CA ARG A 282 -22.35 -15.93 1.69
C ARG A 282 -22.31 -15.72 3.22
N ALA A 283 -21.83 -16.72 3.97
CA ALA A 283 -21.70 -16.61 5.42
C ALA A 283 -20.66 -15.55 5.81
N ASN A 284 -19.51 -15.49 5.11
CA ASN A 284 -18.53 -14.43 5.31
C ASN A 284 -19.10 -13.05 4.96
N LYS A 285 -19.81 -12.90 3.84
CA LYS A 285 -20.43 -11.61 3.45
C LYS A 285 -21.44 -11.12 4.51
N LEU A 286 -22.36 -12.00 4.95
CA LEU A 286 -23.32 -11.66 6.01
C LEU A 286 -22.64 -11.33 7.33
N TRP A 287 -21.61 -12.09 7.70
CA TRP A 287 -20.85 -11.86 8.93
C TRP A 287 -20.09 -10.53 8.89
N ALA A 288 -19.47 -10.19 7.75
CA ALA A 288 -18.81 -8.90 7.57
C ALA A 288 -19.80 -7.73 7.71
N ILE A 289 -21.02 -7.85 7.16
CA ILE A 289 -22.08 -6.85 7.33
C ILE A 289 -22.47 -6.69 8.82
N LEU A 290 -22.59 -7.80 9.56
CA LEU A 290 -22.87 -7.74 11.00
C LEU A 290 -21.73 -7.08 11.77
N VAL A 291 -20.49 -7.51 11.53
CA VAL A 291 -19.28 -6.98 12.17
C VAL A 291 -19.03 -5.51 11.79
N ASN A 292 -19.61 -5.02 10.68
CA ASN A 292 -19.57 -3.60 10.31
C ASN A 292 -20.34 -2.70 11.29
N ALA A 293 -21.27 -3.23 12.09
CA ALA A 293 -22.15 -2.45 12.95
C ALA A 293 -21.43 -1.37 13.80
N PRO A 294 -20.30 -1.65 14.49
CA PRO A 294 -19.58 -0.67 15.30
C PRO A 294 -18.95 0.47 14.53
N ILE A 295 -18.83 0.35 13.20
CA ILE A 295 -18.20 1.38 12.37
C ILE A 295 -19.12 2.61 12.24
N GLY A 296 -20.44 2.40 12.28
CA GLY A 296 -21.44 3.48 12.12
C GLY A 296 -21.63 3.96 10.69
N VAL A 297 -20.90 3.39 9.71
CA VAL A 297 -21.07 3.66 8.27
C VAL A 297 -20.88 2.37 7.46
N PRO A 298 -21.56 2.22 6.31
CA PRO A 298 -21.48 0.99 5.52
C PRO A 298 -20.12 0.89 4.82
N TYR A 299 -19.27 -0.04 5.29
CA TYR A 299 -17.88 -0.17 4.84
C TYR A 299 -17.60 -1.55 4.23
N ALA A 300 -18.05 -2.63 4.87
CA ALA A 300 -17.62 -3.99 4.60
C ALA A 300 -17.70 -4.44 3.13
N MET A 301 -18.81 -4.21 2.44
CA MET A 301 -18.99 -4.73 1.09
C MET A 301 -18.20 -3.93 0.04
N MET A 302 -18.07 -2.61 0.22
CA MET A 302 -17.22 -1.78 -0.63
C MET A 302 -15.75 -2.10 -0.40
N PHE A 303 -15.34 -2.22 0.87
CA PHE A 303 -13.99 -2.58 1.26
C PHE A 303 -13.54 -3.87 0.58
N LYS A 304 -14.36 -4.92 0.62
CA LYS A 304 -14.05 -6.21 -0.01
C LYS A 304 -13.58 -6.05 -1.46
N ARG A 305 -14.25 -5.21 -2.25
CA ARG A 305 -13.93 -5.08 -3.67
C ARG A 305 -12.61 -4.34 -3.90
N TYR A 306 -12.41 -3.19 -3.24
CA TYR A 306 -11.17 -2.44 -3.36
C TYR A 306 -9.97 -3.20 -2.78
N HIS A 307 -10.16 -3.91 -1.67
CA HIS A 307 -9.10 -4.67 -1.02
C HIS A 307 -8.58 -5.83 -1.88
N ILE A 308 -9.48 -6.56 -2.54
CA ILE A 308 -9.09 -7.63 -3.47
C ILE A 308 -8.40 -7.05 -4.72
N GLU A 309 -8.86 -5.90 -5.23
CA GLU A 309 -8.14 -5.20 -6.31
C GLU A 309 -6.74 -4.79 -5.88
N HIS A 310 -6.57 -4.25 -4.67
CA HIS A 310 -5.27 -3.86 -4.10
C HIS A 310 -4.30 -5.04 -4.00
N HIS A 311 -4.72 -6.20 -3.48
CA HIS A 311 -3.87 -7.41 -3.45
C HIS A 311 -3.47 -7.89 -4.85
N LYS A 312 -4.37 -7.77 -5.84
CA LYS A 312 -4.15 -8.31 -7.18
C LYS A 312 -3.34 -7.36 -8.08
N HIS A 313 -3.50 -6.06 -7.87
CA HIS A 313 -3.01 -4.97 -8.72
C HIS A 313 -2.17 -3.97 -7.92
N LEU A 314 -1.40 -4.45 -6.94
CA LEU A 314 -0.62 -3.64 -6.02
C LEU A 314 0.28 -2.63 -6.76
N GLY A 315 0.09 -1.35 -6.45
CA GLY A 315 0.84 -0.26 -7.07
C GLY A 315 0.41 0.07 -8.50
N GLU A 316 -0.58 -0.57 -9.10
CA GLU A 316 -1.06 -0.23 -10.45
C GLU A 316 -1.86 1.09 -10.45
N ASP A 317 -1.37 2.09 -11.19
CA ASP A 317 -1.96 3.43 -11.20
C ASP A 317 -3.39 3.42 -11.76
N GLY A 318 -4.32 4.04 -11.03
CA GLY A 318 -5.75 4.10 -11.38
C GLY A 318 -6.54 2.82 -11.08
N ILE A 319 -5.90 1.74 -10.62
CA ILE A 319 -6.56 0.51 -10.16
C ILE A 319 -6.43 0.38 -8.65
N ASP A 320 -5.20 0.44 -8.14
CA ASP A 320 -4.93 0.45 -6.70
C ASP A 320 -5.29 1.82 -6.11
N THR A 321 -6.44 1.89 -5.46
CA THR A 321 -6.98 3.13 -4.87
C THR A 321 -6.33 3.49 -3.54
N ASP A 322 -5.45 2.64 -3.00
CA ASP A 322 -4.65 2.95 -1.82
C ASP A 322 -3.59 4.05 -2.11
N LEU A 323 -3.20 4.21 -3.38
CA LEU A 323 -2.23 5.21 -3.81
C LEU A 323 -2.79 6.64 -3.70
N PRO A 324 -2.07 7.58 -3.05
CA PRO A 324 -2.46 8.99 -3.02
C PRO A 324 -2.58 9.64 -4.40
N THR A 325 -3.49 10.59 -4.53
CA THR A 325 -3.63 11.39 -5.75
C THR A 325 -2.59 12.51 -5.78
N LYS A 326 -2.21 12.98 -6.98
CA LYS A 326 -1.24 14.08 -7.13
C LYS A 326 -1.64 15.37 -6.41
N ILE A 327 -2.94 15.62 -6.24
CA ILE A 327 -3.43 16.83 -5.57
C ILE A 327 -3.20 16.75 -4.06
N GLU A 328 -3.60 15.63 -3.43
CA GLU A 328 -3.35 15.37 -2.00
C GLU A 328 -1.87 15.51 -1.67
N LEU A 329 -1.05 14.92 -2.55
CA LEU A 329 0.39 14.91 -2.49
C LEU A 329 1.04 16.29 -2.54
N MET A 330 0.52 17.25 -3.32
CA MET A 330 1.11 18.59 -3.45
C MET A 330 0.86 19.44 -2.21
N CYS A 331 -0.27 19.25 -1.52
CA CYS A 331 -0.67 20.07 -0.39
C CYS A 331 -0.10 19.60 0.96
N LEU A 332 0.34 18.33 1.05
CA LEU A 332 0.59 17.66 2.34
C LEU A 332 2.05 17.21 2.54
N LYS A 333 3.02 17.86 1.86
CA LYS A 333 4.44 17.43 1.83
C LYS A 333 5.25 17.72 3.10
N ASN A 334 4.91 18.78 3.84
CA ASN A 334 5.67 19.20 5.03
C ASN A 334 5.14 18.51 6.31
N VAL A 335 5.82 18.73 7.44
CA VAL A 335 5.44 18.15 8.74
C VAL A 335 3.96 18.41 9.10
N LEU A 336 3.46 19.62 8.89
CA LEU A 336 2.06 19.96 9.17
C LEU A 336 1.11 19.24 8.22
N GLY A 337 1.47 19.14 6.95
CA GLY A 337 0.73 18.40 5.93
C GLY A 337 0.65 16.90 6.25
N LYS A 338 1.76 16.28 6.65
CA LYS A 338 1.81 14.88 7.05
C LYS A 338 1.05 14.62 8.35
N ALA A 339 1.12 15.54 9.32
CA ALA A 339 0.32 15.47 10.54
C ALA A 339 -1.18 15.59 10.26
N PHE A 340 -1.58 16.50 9.36
CA PHE A 340 -2.95 16.63 8.89
C PHE A 340 -3.42 15.35 8.19
N PHE A 341 -2.60 14.82 7.28
CA PHE A 341 -2.88 13.55 6.63
C PHE A 341 -3.13 12.43 7.63
N ALA A 342 -2.22 12.23 8.59
CA ALA A 342 -2.36 11.18 9.61
C ALA A 342 -3.58 11.40 10.52
N THR A 343 -3.94 12.65 10.82
CA THR A 343 -5.10 12.98 11.67
C THR A 343 -6.44 12.79 10.96
N PHE A 344 -6.47 12.88 9.63
CA PHE A 344 -7.69 12.76 8.82
C PHE A 344 -7.63 11.58 7.85
N GLN A 345 -6.73 10.63 8.13
CA GLN A 345 -6.37 9.54 7.23
C GLN A 345 -7.60 8.75 6.77
N ILE A 346 -8.51 8.46 7.69
CA ILE A 346 -9.74 7.72 7.40
C ILE A 346 -10.56 8.33 6.25
N PHE A 347 -10.57 9.65 6.11
CA PHE A 347 -11.32 10.31 5.05
C PHE A 347 -10.66 10.14 3.68
N PHE A 348 -9.33 10.15 3.63
CA PHE A 348 -8.62 9.85 2.38
C PHE A 348 -8.92 8.42 1.93
N TYR A 349 -8.85 7.44 2.84
CA TYR A 349 -9.11 6.04 2.53
C TYR A 349 -10.59 5.77 2.21
N ALA A 350 -11.52 6.46 2.87
CA ALA A 350 -12.96 6.28 2.62
C ALA A 350 -13.44 6.97 1.35
N LEU A 351 -12.92 8.16 1.02
CA LEU A 351 -13.45 8.99 -0.06
C LEU A 351 -12.67 8.84 -1.37
N ARG A 352 -11.33 8.76 -1.32
CA ARG A 352 -10.48 8.69 -2.52
C ARG A 352 -10.90 7.57 -3.49
N PRO A 353 -11.19 6.34 -3.04
CA PRO A 353 -11.56 5.28 -3.97
C PRO A 353 -12.78 5.64 -4.84
N GLY A 354 -13.75 6.36 -4.28
CA GLY A 354 -14.93 6.82 -5.01
C GLY A 354 -14.64 7.84 -6.12
N PHE A 355 -13.54 8.61 -6.00
CA PHE A 355 -13.12 9.58 -7.02
C PHE A 355 -12.13 8.98 -8.03
N VAL A 356 -11.36 7.96 -7.64
CA VAL A 356 -10.34 7.33 -8.50
C VAL A 356 -10.94 6.21 -9.34
N ARG A 357 -11.74 5.33 -8.72
CA ARG A 357 -12.25 4.13 -9.38
C ARG A 357 -13.61 3.72 -8.82
N THR A 358 -14.68 4.26 -9.39
CA THR A 358 -16.04 3.91 -8.98
C THR A 358 -16.36 2.44 -9.23
N GLN A 359 -16.85 1.75 -8.20
CA GLN A 359 -17.29 0.36 -8.31
C GLN A 359 -18.77 0.27 -8.66
N LYS A 360 -19.15 -0.79 -9.39
CA LYS A 360 -20.54 -1.14 -9.61
C LYS A 360 -21.15 -1.69 -8.32
N LEU A 361 -22.23 -1.07 -7.85
CA LEU A 361 -22.97 -1.56 -6.69
C LEU A 361 -23.71 -2.85 -7.02
N THR A 362 -23.78 -3.74 -6.03
CA THR A 362 -24.47 -5.03 -6.11
C THR A 362 -25.50 -5.15 -4.98
N GLY A 363 -26.36 -6.17 -5.02
CA GLY A 363 -27.34 -6.43 -3.95
C GLY A 363 -26.71 -6.53 -2.55
N TRP A 364 -25.48 -7.02 -2.44
CA TRP A 364 -24.73 -7.06 -1.17
C TRP A 364 -24.42 -5.67 -0.62
N HIS A 365 -24.10 -4.70 -1.49
CA HIS A 365 -23.86 -3.32 -1.07
C HIS A 365 -25.14 -2.69 -0.55
N ILE A 366 -26.26 -2.89 -1.25
CA ILE A 366 -27.58 -2.42 -0.83
C ILE A 366 -27.95 -3.03 0.53
N LEU A 367 -27.70 -4.33 0.72
CA LEU A 367 -27.94 -5.00 2.00
C LEU A 367 -27.08 -4.40 3.13
N ASN A 368 -25.78 -4.15 2.89
CA ASN A 368 -24.90 -3.55 3.89
C ASN A 368 -25.35 -2.14 4.27
N ILE A 369 -25.71 -1.31 3.28
CA ILE A 369 -26.22 0.05 3.50
C ILE A 369 -27.53 -0.01 4.29
N GLY A 370 -28.49 -0.82 3.84
CA GLY A 370 -29.78 -0.96 4.49
C GLY A 370 -29.67 -1.46 5.94
N PHE A 371 -28.81 -2.45 6.18
CA PHE A 371 -28.52 -2.95 7.53
C PHE A 371 -27.91 -1.86 8.42
N GLN A 372 -26.86 -1.18 7.95
CA GLN A 372 -26.18 -0.17 8.76
C GLN A 372 -27.09 1.02 9.07
N VAL A 373 -27.75 1.58 8.06
CA VAL A 373 -28.70 2.69 8.24
C VAL A 373 -29.85 2.28 9.15
N GLY A 374 -30.39 1.07 8.98
CA GLY A 374 -31.44 0.54 9.85
C GLY A 374 -31.00 0.44 11.31
N LEU A 375 -29.78 -0.07 11.55
CA LEU A 375 -29.21 -0.18 12.90
C LEU A 375 -28.93 1.20 13.51
N ASP A 376 -28.35 2.13 12.77
CA ASP A 376 -28.04 3.48 13.25
C ASP A 376 -29.32 4.23 13.61
N LEU A 377 -30.36 4.15 12.75
CA LEU A 377 -31.67 4.72 13.04
C LEU A 377 -32.32 4.09 14.28
N LEU A 378 -32.21 2.77 14.44
CA LEU A 378 -32.70 2.07 15.63
C LEU A 378 -31.97 2.55 16.90
N LEU A 379 -30.64 2.66 16.86
CA LEU A 379 -29.83 3.15 17.97
C LEU A 379 -30.19 4.58 18.35
N VAL A 380 -30.28 5.48 17.37
CA VAL A 380 -30.62 6.90 17.60
C VAL A 380 -32.03 7.03 18.15
N ARG A 381 -33.01 6.25 17.66
CA ARG A 381 -34.38 6.30 18.17
C ARG A 381 -34.53 5.70 19.56
N ALA A 382 -33.80 4.65 19.88
CA ALA A 382 -33.90 3.97 21.17
C ALA A 382 -33.07 4.64 22.28
N PHE A 383 -31.92 5.21 21.95
CA PHE A 383 -30.94 5.70 22.93
C PHE A 383 -30.47 7.15 22.70
N GLY A 384 -30.83 7.77 21.57
CA GLY A 384 -30.39 9.11 21.21
C GLY A 384 -29.08 9.11 20.39
N ALA A 385 -28.75 10.29 19.86
CA ALA A 385 -27.61 10.46 18.95
C ALA A 385 -26.24 10.19 19.58
N THR A 386 -26.11 10.29 20.90
CA THR A 386 -24.86 10.03 21.62
C THR A 386 -24.30 8.63 21.34
N ALA A 387 -25.16 7.61 21.20
CA ALA A 387 -24.73 6.26 20.88
C ALA A 387 -24.06 6.19 19.50
N LEU A 388 -24.67 6.81 18.49
CA LEU A 388 -24.09 6.87 17.14
C LEU A 388 -22.80 7.69 17.13
N TRP A 389 -22.76 8.82 17.84
CA TRP A 389 -21.53 9.62 17.98
C TRP A 389 -20.37 8.82 18.55
N TYR A 390 -20.63 7.90 19.49
CA TYR A 390 -19.56 7.07 20.04
C TYR A 390 -18.98 6.16 18.97
N LEU A 391 -19.82 5.48 18.19
CA LEU A 391 -19.37 4.61 17.10
C LEU A 391 -18.59 5.37 16.02
N ILE A 392 -19.10 6.54 15.60
CA ILE A 392 -18.42 7.39 14.59
C ILE A 392 -17.09 7.93 15.12
N ALA A 393 -17.04 8.39 16.38
CA ALA A 393 -15.80 8.87 16.99
C ALA A 393 -14.75 7.74 17.13
N SER A 394 -15.18 6.54 17.55
CA SER A 394 -14.32 5.35 17.58
C SER A 394 -13.75 5.03 16.20
N SER A 395 -14.57 5.05 15.15
CA SER A 395 -14.12 4.84 13.76
C SER A 395 -13.15 5.91 13.28
N PHE A 396 -13.42 7.17 13.61
CA PHE A 396 -12.54 8.27 13.26
C PHE A 396 -11.15 8.06 13.88
N PHE A 397 -11.08 7.79 15.19
CA PHE A 397 -9.80 7.54 15.86
C PHE A 397 -9.13 6.27 15.37
N ALA A 398 -9.91 5.20 15.12
CA ALA A 398 -9.39 3.97 14.56
C ALA A 398 -8.67 4.25 13.25
N GLY A 399 -9.31 4.91 12.29
CA GLY A 399 -8.71 5.15 10.97
C GLY A 399 -7.77 6.35 10.85
N SER A 400 -7.43 7.02 11.96
CA SER A 400 -6.66 8.27 11.96
C SER A 400 -5.49 8.19 12.94
N LEU A 401 -5.06 9.31 13.54
CA LEU A 401 -3.91 9.31 14.43
C LEU A 401 -4.18 8.48 15.70
N HIS A 402 -3.73 7.22 15.70
CA HIS A 402 -3.89 6.26 16.80
C HIS A 402 -2.76 5.21 16.74
N PRO A 403 -2.29 4.64 17.87
CA PRO A 403 -1.19 3.66 17.88
C PRO A 403 -1.32 2.49 16.90
N CYS A 404 -2.52 1.92 16.76
CA CYS A 404 -2.78 0.81 15.84
C CYS A 404 -3.04 1.25 14.39
N ALA A 405 -3.27 2.54 14.13
CA ALA A 405 -3.62 3.04 12.81
C ALA A 405 -2.42 3.27 11.90
N ALA A 406 -1.22 3.30 12.48
CA ALA A 406 -0.02 3.44 11.68
C ALA A 406 0.15 2.29 10.68
N HIS A 407 -0.52 1.14 10.85
CA HIS A 407 -0.47 0.04 9.89
C HIS A 407 -0.81 0.49 8.46
N PHE A 408 -1.82 1.36 8.28
CA PHE A 408 -2.16 1.94 6.97
C PHE A 408 -0.99 2.72 6.30
N ILE A 409 -0.05 3.25 7.09
CA ILE A 409 1.15 3.92 6.59
C ILE A 409 2.32 2.92 6.50
N ALA A 410 2.55 2.18 7.58
CA ALA A 410 3.64 1.24 7.72
C ALA A 410 3.65 0.22 6.59
N GLU A 411 2.49 -0.30 6.24
CA GLU A 411 2.35 -1.43 5.33
C GLU A 411 2.78 -1.09 3.90
N HIS A 412 2.43 0.09 3.38
CA HIS A 412 2.60 0.38 1.95
C HIS A 412 3.41 1.63 1.59
N TYR A 413 3.93 2.36 2.58
CA TYR A 413 4.88 3.44 2.32
C TYR A 413 6.33 2.95 2.40
N MET A 414 7.18 3.49 1.53
CA MET A 414 8.61 3.26 1.58
C MET A 414 9.25 4.10 2.69
N PHE A 415 10.28 3.54 3.31
CA PHE A 415 11.08 4.16 4.35
C PHE A 415 12.57 4.01 4.04
N GLY A 416 13.38 5.00 4.45
CA GLY A 416 14.85 4.91 4.34
C GLY A 416 15.40 4.75 2.92
N GLY A 417 14.63 5.11 1.87
CA GLY A 417 15.04 4.92 0.48
C GLY A 417 15.12 3.46 0.04
N ILE A 418 14.46 2.55 0.75
CA ILE A 418 14.40 1.12 0.40
C ILE A 418 13.23 0.89 -0.55
N GLN A 419 13.47 0.20 -1.67
CA GLN A 419 12.47 -0.17 -2.67
C GLN A 419 11.63 -1.36 -2.20
N GLN A 420 10.93 -1.17 -1.08
CA GLN A 420 9.98 -2.14 -0.54
C GLN A 420 8.60 -1.49 -0.43
N GLU A 421 7.65 -2.03 -1.17
CA GLU A 421 6.26 -1.53 -1.21
C GLU A 421 5.32 -2.20 -0.20
N THR A 422 5.78 -3.25 0.45
CA THR A 422 5.01 -3.97 1.48
C THR A 422 5.92 -4.24 2.66
N TRP A 423 5.57 -3.76 3.85
CA TRP A 423 6.34 -3.94 5.07
C TRP A 423 5.58 -4.75 6.09
N SER A 424 6.28 -5.69 6.73
CA SER A 424 5.77 -6.34 7.91
C SER A 424 6.09 -5.53 9.16
N TYR A 425 5.28 -5.73 10.20
CA TYR A 425 5.43 -5.26 11.56
C TYR A 425 5.38 -6.46 12.51
N TYR A 426 6.41 -6.62 13.34
CA TYR A 426 6.50 -7.72 14.31
C TYR A 426 6.54 -7.21 15.76
N GLY A 427 5.60 -6.32 16.09
CA GLY A 427 5.48 -5.79 17.44
C GLY A 427 4.23 -6.27 18.19
N PRO A 428 4.06 -5.83 19.46
CA PRO A 428 3.04 -6.35 20.36
C PRO A 428 1.61 -6.00 19.95
N LEU A 429 1.39 -4.89 19.24
CA LEU A 429 0.06 -4.46 18.80
C LEU A 429 -0.64 -5.45 17.85
N ASN A 430 0.09 -6.40 17.26
CA ASN A 430 -0.48 -7.49 16.47
C ASN A 430 -1.57 -8.28 17.22
N ILE A 431 -1.46 -8.40 18.54
CA ILE A 431 -2.47 -9.09 19.37
C ILE A 431 -3.85 -8.43 19.28
N LEU A 432 -3.90 -7.12 19.03
CA LEU A 432 -5.14 -6.34 18.91
C LEU A 432 -5.66 -6.32 17.47
N ALA A 433 -4.82 -6.74 16.51
CA ALA A 433 -4.94 -6.42 15.10
C ALA A 433 -4.86 -7.67 14.22
N TYR A 434 -5.35 -8.82 14.71
CA TYR A 434 -5.37 -10.08 13.95
C TYR A 434 -4.03 -10.38 13.26
N ASN A 435 -2.90 -10.19 13.95
CA ASN A 435 -1.57 -10.38 13.38
C ASN A 435 -1.33 -9.77 11.97
N VAL A 436 -2.08 -8.73 11.57
CA VAL A 436 -1.99 -8.15 10.21
C VAL A 436 -0.58 -7.62 9.91
N GLY A 437 0.17 -7.26 10.95
CA GLY A 437 1.57 -6.89 10.82
C GLY A 437 2.44 -7.95 10.17
N TYR A 438 2.06 -9.23 10.12
CA TYR A 438 2.69 -10.19 9.21
C TYR A 438 2.23 -9.94 7.76
N HIS A 439 2.47 -8.72 7.28
CA HIS A 439 1.79 -8.17 6.10
C HIS A 439 2.38 -8.66 4.79
N ASN A 440 3.71 -8.83 4.71
CA ASN A 440 4.32 -9.51 3.57
C ASN A 440 3.82 -10.95 3.47
N GLU A 441 3.76 -11.66 4.60
CA GLU A 441 3.25 -13.02 4.67
C GLU A 441 1.79 -13.10 4.24
N HIS A 442 0.97 -12.15 4.68
CA HIS A 442 -0.43 -12.02 4.31
C HIS A 442 -0.59 -11.75 2.81
N HIS A 443 0.13 -10.79 2.24
CA HIS A 443 0.07 -10.49 0.81
C HIS A 443 0.57 -11.66 -0.05
N ASP A 444 1.61 -12.37 0.39
CA ASP A 444 2.08 -13.58 -0.29
C ASP A 444 1.06 -14.72 -0.20
N PHE A 445 0.35 -14.85 0.92
CA PHE A 445 -0.60 -15.92 1.16
C PHE A 445 -1.91 -15.45 1.83
N PRO A 446 -2.80 -14.76 1.12
CA PRO A 446 -4.04 -14.24 1.71
C PRO A 446 -5.04 -15.32 2.15
N SER A 447 -4.78 -16.58 1.80
CA SER A 447 -5.53 -17.75 2.23
C SER A 447 -5.03 -18.38 3.54
N VAL A 448 -3.93 -17.87 4.11
CA VAL A 448 -3.42 -18.26 5.43
C VAL A 448 -4.01 -17.29 6.47
N PRO A 449 -4.76 -17.79 7.46
CA PRO A 449 -5.40 -16.93 8.43
C PRO A 449 -4.41 -16.34 9.44
N TRP A 450 -4.80 -15.22 10.04
CA TRP A 450 -3.98 -14.48 11.00
C TRP A 450 -3.31 -15.30 12.12
N THR A 451 -3.95 -16.34 12.63
CA THR A 451 -3.39 -17.20 13.69
C THR A 451 -2.17 -18.00 13.24
N ARG A 452 -2.00 -18.17 11.92
CA ARG A 452 -0.99 -19.02 11.30
C ARG A 452 0.07 -18.25 10.52
N LEU A 453 -0.10 -16.94 10.32
CA LEU A 453 0.93 -16.09 9.71
C LEU A 453 2.30 -16.17 10.42
N PRO A 454 2.39 -16.23 11.77
CA PRO A 454 3.67 -16.44 12.44
C PRO A 454 4.34 -17.78 12.11
N ALA A 455 3.54 -18.83 11.85
CA ALA A 455 4.06 -20.12 11.44
C ALA A 455 4.55 -20.08 9.98
N LEU A 456 3.83 -19.38 9.09
CA LEU A 456 4.24 -19.15 7.71
C LEU A 456 5.61 -18.46 7.65
N ARG A 457 5.82 -17.40 8.42
CA ARG A 457 7.12 -16.73 8.50
C ARG A 457 8.24 -17.70 8.87
N LYS A 458 8.03 -18.50 9.92
CA LYS A 458 9.00 -19.48 10.42
C LYS A 458 9.31 -20.60 9.44
N MET A 459 8.39 -20.92 8.53
CA MET A 459 8.60 -21.96 7.51
C MET A 459 9.50 -21.50 6.36
N ALA A 460 9.54 -20.21 6.06
CA ALA A 460 10.28 -19.65 4.93
C ALA A 460 11.20 -18.47 5.34
N PRO A 461 12.10 -18.65 6.31
CA PRO A 461 12.93 -17.56 6.84
C PRO A 461 13.85 -16.93 5.78
N GLU A 462 14.32 -17.68 4.79
CA GLU A 462 15.14 -17.17 3.68
C GLU A 462 14.38 -16.20 2.76
N TYR A 463 13.05 -16.17 2.85
CA TYR A 463 12.20 -15.25 2.12
C TYR A 463 11.83 -14.01 2.94
N TYR A 464 11.60 -14.18 4.25
CA TYR A 464 11.06 -13.12 5.11
C TYR A 464 12.11 -12.44 5.99
N ASP A 465 13.13 -13.13 6.50
CA ASP A 465 14.13 -12.53 7.40
C ASP A 465 15.13 -11.64 6.67
N VAL A 466 15.12 -11.67 5.34
CA VAL A 466 15.87 -10.75 4.47
C VAL A 466 15.10 -9.46 4.15
N LEU A 467 13.81 -9.38 4.51
CA LEU A 467 12.99 -8.20 4.31
C LEU A 467 13.07 -7.29 5.54
N PRO A 468 13.34 -5.98 5.36
CA PRO A 468 13.23 -5.02 6.44
C PRO A 468 11.78 -4.91 6.93
N HIS A 469 11.63 -4.57 8.20
CA HIS A 469 10.33 -4.55 8.87
C HIS A 469 10.30 -3.50 9.99
N HIS A 470 9.10 -3.24 10.49
CA HIS A 470 8.86 -2.37 11.65
C HIS A 470 8.71 -3.20 12.93
N THR A 471 9.04 -2.64 14.09
CA THR A 471 8.70 -3.25 15.39
C THR A 471 7.76 -2.38 16.23
N SER A 472 7.51 -1.14 15.79
CA SER A 472 6.63 -0.19 16.47
C SER A 472 5.83 0.69 15.50
N TRP A 473 4.52 0.43 15.39
CA TRP A 473 3.60 1.29 14.64
C TRP A 473 3.54 2.75 15.13
N PRO A 474 3.47 3.05 16.44
CA PRO A 474 3.52 4.44 16.90
C PRO A 474 4.78 5.18 16.45
N LEU A 475 5.92 4.50 16.37
CA LEU A 475 7.17 5.09 15.91
C LEU A 475 7.14 5.33 14.41
N VAL A 476 6.54 4.44 13.63
CA VAL A 476 6.27 4.68 12.20
C VAL A 476 5.44 5.95 12.00
N THR A 477 4.42 6.20 12.81
CA THR A 477 3.65 7.46 12.74
C THR A 477 4.54 8.68 12.96
N LEU A 478 5.42 8.64 13.98
CA LEU A 478 6.34 9.74 14.27
C LEU A 478 7.37 9.93 13.15
N GLN A 479 7.97 8.85 12.65
CA GLN A 479 8.91 8.87 11.53
C GLN A 479 8.25 9.40 10.27
N PHE A 480 7.03 8.97 9.96
CA PHE A 480 6.28 9.47 8.81
C PHE A 480 6.01 10.97 8.93
N ILE A 481 5.59 11.47 10.10
CA ILE A 481 5.26 12.90 10.26
C ILE A 481 6.51 13.78 10.32
N LEU A 482 7.52 13.39 11.09
CA LEU A 482 8.67 14.23 11.43
C LEU A 482 9.91 13.95 10.57
N GLY A 483 10.03 12.75 10.00
CA GLY A 483 11.15 12.32 9.18
C GLY A 483 11.16 12.96 7.80
N SER A 484 12.33 12.91 7.15
CA SER A 484 12.54 13.35 5.76
C SER A 484 12.71 12.20 4.78
N ASP A 485 12.70 10.96 5.29
CA ASP A 485 12.97 9.72 4.57
C ASP A 485 11.70 8.97 4.14
N SER A 486 10.53 9.48 4.54
CA SER A 486 9.22 9.03 4.09
C SER A 486 8.23 10.19 4.00
N GLY A 487 7.29 10.08 3.07
CA GLY A 487 6.21 11.02 2.85
C GLY A 487 5.19 10.46 1.87
N LEU A 488 4.24 11.29 1.46
CA LEU A 488 3.12 10.80 0.67
C LEU A 488 3.53 10.24 -0.72
N PHE A 489 4.65 10.70 -1.27
CA PHE A 489 5.24 10.20 -2.54
C PHE A 489 6.05 8.91 -2.38
N SER A 490 6.32 8.49 -1.15
CA SER A 490 7.11 7.29 -0.84
C SER A 490 6.26 6.04 -1.08
N ARG A 491 5.81 5.86 -2.32
CA ARG A 491 4.97 4.76 -2.80
C ARG A 491 5.52 4.30 -4.15
N ILE A 492 5.45 3.00 -4.40
CA ILE A 492 5.80 2.41 -5.70
C ILE A 492 4.58 2.46 -6.61
N LYS A 493 4.78 2.85 -7.87
CA LYS A 493 3.76 2.81 -8.92
C LYS A 493 4.19 1.98 -10.11
N ARG A 494 3.19 1.39 -10.75
CA ARG A 494 3.30 0.63 -12.01
C ARG A 494 2.23 1.08 -12.97
N LYS A 495 2.52 0.94 -14.27
CA LYS A 495 1.50 1.11 -15.30
C LYS A 495 0.66 -0.16 -15.42
N PRO A 496 -0.65 -0.07 -15.69
CA PRO A 496 -1.47 -1.24 -15.94
C PRO A 496 -0.93 -2.10 -17.08
N ALA A 497 -1.01 -3.42 -16.92
CA ALA A 497 -0.58 -4.38 -17.93
C ALA A 497 -1.28 -4.11 -19.28
N GLY A 498 -0.50 -3.97 -20.37
CA GLY A 498 -0.99 -3.66 -21.71
C GLY A 498 -0.83 -2.21 -22.17
N THR A 499 -0.34 -1.31 -21.30
CA THR A 499 -0.01 0.07 -21.69
C THR A 499 1.33 0.10 -22.45
N VAL A 500 1.28 -0.02 -23.78
CA VAL A 500 2.47 0.14 -24.64
C VAL A 500 3.02 1.56 -24.47
N GLN A 501 4.30 1.68 -24.07
CA GLN A 501 5.00 2.94 -24.19
C GLN A 501 5.25 3.19 -25.68
N ILE A 502 4.52 4.14 -26.27
CA ILE A 502 5.03 4.82 -27.46
C ILE A 502 6.18 5.68 -26.93
N PRO A 503 7.44 5.42 -27.32
CA PRO A 503 8.53 6.33 -26.98
C PRO A 503 8.12 7.70 -27.52
N LEU A 504 8.12 8.71 -26.66
CA LEU A 504 8.16 10.09 -27.14
C LEU A 504 9.50 10.23 -27.85
N SER A 505 9.49 9.96 -29.17
CA SER A 505 10.55 10.41 -30.05
C SER A 505 10.49 11.93 -30.04
N ASP A 506 11.61 12.55 -29.68
CA ASP A 506 11.82 14.00 -29.70
C ASP A 506 11.14 14.65 -30.92
N GLN A 507 10.14 15.50 -30.65
CA GLN A 507 9.66 16.55 -31.57
C GLN A 507 9.43 17.84 -30.78
#